data_AF-A0AAU0MG41-F1
#
_entry.id   AF-A0AAU0MG41-F1
#
_cell.length_a   1.000
_cell.length_b   1.000
_cell.length_c   1.000
_cell.angle_alpha   90.00
_cell.angle_beta   90.00
_cell.angle_gamma   90.00
#
_symmetry.space_group_name_H-M   'P 1'
#
loop_
_entity.id
_entity.type
_entity.pdbx_description
1 polymer ?
#
loop_
_entity_poly.entity_id
_entity_poly.type
_entity_poly.pdbx_seq_one_letter_code
_entity_poly.pdbx_strand_id
1 'polypeptide(L)'
;MGLFVRKVRTSSGATAVQIARKHRGVRTIVEHIGSAHDDAQLAALVQTAKERITAGQLAFDLDALTPTAPTGVAPTVVGSRSRVLWELLETTYRRIGFDTAVDDDTFMKLVLARVVEPTSKADTIRVLEELGVPAPGLRTIWRTLESPVSL
;
A
#
# COMPACT_ATOMS: atom_id res chain seq x y z
N MET A 1 13.68 -7.27 1.94
CA MET A 1 14.97 -6.90 2.56
C MET A 1 15.50 -8.12 3.30
N GLY A 2 16.33 -8.95 2.67
CA GLY A 2 16.68 -10.28 3.22
C GLY A 2 18.18 -10.46 3.45
N LEU A 3 18.52 -11.19 4.51
CA LEU A 3 19.82 -11.86 4.62
C LEU A 3 19.81 -13.08 3.68
N PHE A 4 20.95 -13.39 3.07
CA PHE A 4 21.08 -14.56 2.20
C PHE A 4 22.49 -15.14 2.27
N VAL A 5 22.59 -16.44 1.98
CA VAL A 5 23.87 -17.15 1.92
C VAL A 5 24.59 -16.81 0.62
N ARG A 6 25.84 -16.39 0.74
CA ARG A 6 26.79 -16.15 -0.34
C ARG A 6 27.88 -17.21 -0.29
N LYS A 7 28.15 -17.84 -1.43
CA LYS A 7 29.31 -18.74 -1.64
C LYS A 7 30.32 -18.06 -2.57
N VAL A 8 31.60 -18.13 -2.25
CA VAL A 8 32.69 -17.51 -3.04
C VAL A 8 33.88 -18.45 -3.08
N ARG A 9 34.45 -18.70 -4.26
CA ARG A 9 35.70 -19.45 -4.39
C ARG A 9 36.88 -18.54 -4.03
N THR A 10 37.72 -18.98 -3.10
CA THR A 10 38.91 -18.26 -2.65
C THR A 10 40.11 -18.57 -3.55
N SER A 11 41.17 -17.77 -3.46
CA SER A 11 42.44 -18.00 -4.14
C SER A 11 43.13 -19.31 -3.74
N SER A 12 42.83 -19.83 -2.54
CA SER A 12 43.33 -21.11 -2.03
C SER A 12 42.53 -22.33 -2.50
N GLY A 13 41.51 -22.15 -3.37
CA GLY A 13 40.65 -23.22 -3.88
C GLY A 13 39.47 -23.59 -2.97
N ALA A 14 39.45 -23.10 -1.72
CA ALA A 14 38.34 -23.28 -0.80
C ALA A 14 37.09 -22.47 -1.22
N THR A 15 35.93 -22.80 -0.65
CA THR A 15 34.68 -22.07 -0.84
C THR A 15 34.27 -21.37 0.44
N ALA A 16 34.41 -20.05 0.48
CA ALA A 16 33.94 -19.21 1.59
C ALA A 16 32.41 -19.11 1.59
N VAL A 17 31.81 -19.38 2.74
CA VAL A 17 30.37 -19.20 3.02
C VAL A 17 30.18 -17.98 3.90
N GLN A 18 29.31 -17.08 3.47
CA GLN A 18 29.06 -15.79 4.11
C GLN A 18 27.56 -15.52 4.17
N ILE A 19 27.12 -14.75 5.16
CA ILE A 19 25.78 -14.13 5.19
C ILE A 19 25.93 -12.71 4.67
N ALA A 20 25.12 -12.35 3.67
CA ALA A 20 25.11 -11.02 3.07
C ALA A 20 23.71 -10.41 3.09
N ARG A 21 23.65 -9.08 3.01
CA ARG A 21 22.41 -8.30 2.86
C ARG A 21 22.50 -7.44 1.60
N LYS A 22 21.39 -7.27 0.89
CA LYS A 22 21.26 -6.29 -0.22
C LYS A 22 20.26 -5.21 0.19
N HIS A 23 20.70 -3.95 0.20
CA HIS A 23 19.86 -2.78 0.50
C HIS A 23 20.19 -1.63 -0.44
N ARG A 24 19.17 -1.05 -1.09
CA ARG A 24 19.31 0.06 -2.06
C ARG A 24 20.42 -0.18 -3.10
N GLY A 25 20.47 -1.39 -3.67
CA GLY A 25 21.49 -1.77 -4.65
C GLY A 25 22.87 -2.10 -4.07
N VAL A 26 23.15 -1.73 -2.83
CA VAL A 26 24.42 -2.02 -2.14
C VAL A 26 24.37 -3.39 -1.47
N ARG A 27 25.44 -4.17 -1.62
CA ARG A 27 25.62 -5.48 -0.99
C ARG A 27 26.65 -5.38 0.13
N THR A 28 26.27 -5.78 1.33
CA THR A 28 27.13 -5.79 2.51
C THR A 28 27.27 -7.22 3.05
N ILE A 29 28.49 -7.63 3.39
CA ILE A 29 28.74 -8.88 4.09
C ILE A 29 28.46 -8.63 5.56
N VAL A 30 27.52 -9.39 6.12
CA VAL A 30 27.11 -9.27 7.52
C VAL A 30 27.98 -10.17 8.39
N GLU A 31 28.24 -11.39 7.91
CA GLU A 31 28.93 -12.40 8.68
C GLU A 31 29.71 -13.36 7.78
N HIS A 32 30.88 -13.80 8.24
CA HIS A 32 31.64 -14.86 7.61
C HIS A 32 31.47 -16.15 8.41
N ILE A 33 30.98 -17.22 7.76
CA ILE A 33 30.66 -18.49 8.42
C ILE A 33 31.88 -19.42 8.43
N GLY A 34 32.65 -19.44 7.33
CA GLY A 34 33.86 -20.24 7.21
C GLY A 34 34.24 -20.53 5.75
N SER A 35 35.29 -21.33 5.55
CA SER A 35 35.74 -21.80 4.23
C SER A 35 35.69 -23.33 4.16
N ALA A 36 35.03 -23.87 3.14
CA ALA A 36 34.93 -25.30 2.88
C ALA A 36 35.99 -25.77 1.88
N HIS A 37 36.62 -26.91 2.17
CA HIS A 37 37.61 -27.56 1.31
C HIS A 37 37.04 -28.77 0.56
N ASP A 38 35.86 -29.25 0.95
CA ASP A 38 35.11 -30.32 0.31
C ASP A 38 33.59 -30.01 0.32
N ASP A 39 32.81 -30.85 -0.36
CA ASP A 39 31.37 -30.64 -0.51
C ASP A 39 30.59 -30.88 0.81
N ALA A 40 31.09 -31.76 1.69
CA ALA A 40 30.45 -32.05 2.96
C ALA A 40 30.56 -30.85 3.92
N GLN A 41 31.76 -30.25 4.01
CA GLN A 41 32.01 -29.01 4.73
C GLN A 41 31.18 -27.87 4.16
N LEU A 42 31.04 -27.78 2.83
CA LEU A 42 30.24 -26.75 2.20
C LEU A 42 28.76 -26.88 2.58
N ALA A 43 28.21 -28.09 2.57
CA ALA A 43 26.84 -28.34 2.98
C ALA A 43 26.60 -27.96 4.45
N ALA A 44 27.52 -28.34 5.35
CA ALA A 44 27.45 -27.99 6.77
C ALA A 44 27.47 -26.48 7.00
N LEU A 45 28.41 -25.75 6.38
CA LEU A 45 28.51 -24.29 6.52
C LEU A 45 27.27 -23.57 5.96
N VAL A 46 26.71 -24.05 4.85
CA VAL A 46 25.46 -23.49 4.30
C VAL A 46 24.29 -23.74 5.24
N GLN A 47 24.22 -24.91 5.88
CA GLN A 47 23.16 -25.23 6.83
C GLN A 47 23.25 -24.32 8.08
N THR A 48 24.42 -24.16 8.66
CA THR A 48 24.65 -23.21 9.77
C THR A 48 24.29 -21.78 9.38
N ALA A 49 24.64 -21.35 8.16
CA ALA A 49 24.28 -20.02 7.67
C ALA A 49 22.76 -19.83 7.59
N LYS A 50 22.02 -20.85 7.13
CA LYS A 50 20.54 -20.82 7.08
C LYS A 50 19.94 -20.77 8.47
N GLU A 51 20.43 -21.57 9.40
CA GLU A 51 19.96 -21.57 10.79
C GLU A 51 20.14 -20.20 11.44
N ARG A 52 21.29 -19.54 11.23
CA ARG A 52 21.52 -18.15 11.72
C ARG A 52 20.60 -17.12 11.06
N ILE A 53 20.28 -17.27 9.77
CA ILE A 53 19.32 -16.38 9.09
C ILE A 53 17.91 -16.53 9.70
N THR A 54 17.50 -17.77 10.01
CA THR A 54 16.17 -18.08 10.55
C THR A 54 16.05 -17.78 12.04
N ALA A 55 17.14 -17.85 12.81
CA ALA A 55 17.12 -17.62 14.27
C ALA A 55 16.57 -16.24 14.69
N GLY A 56 16.63 -15.24 13.80
CA GLY A 56 16.04 -13.91 14.02
C GLY A 56 14.60 -13.75 13.51
N GLN A 57 14.00 -14.79 12.93
CA GLN A 57 12.62 -14.79 12.45
C GLN A 57 11.76 -15.65 13.38
N LEU A 58 10.67 -15.07 13.89
CA LEU A 58 9.64 -15.85 14.56
C LEU A 58 9.00 -16.79 13.54
N ALA A 59 8.74 -18.04 13.96
CA ALA A 59 7.93 -18.95 13.18
C ALA A 59 6.53 -18.34 13.03
N PHE A 60 6.08 -18.22 11.79
CA PHE A 60 4.73 -17.77 11.51
C PHE A 60 3.81 -18.99 11.54
N ASP A 61 3.00 -19.09 12.59
CA ASP A 61 2.06 -20.19 12.77
C ASP A 61 0.88 -20.02 11.80
N LEU A 62 0.90 -20.82 10.72
CA LEU A 62 -0.18 -20.87 9.74
C LEU A 62 -1.41 -21.58 10.30
N ASP A 63 -1.26 -22.46 11.28
CA ASP A 63 -2.35 -23.21 11.88
C ASP A 63 -3.13 -22.31 12.86
N ALA A 64 -2.47 -21.34 13.50
CA ALA A 64 -3.13 -20.27 14.24
C ALA A 64 -3.97 -19.34 13.36
N LEU A 65 -3.76 -19.34 12.03
CA LEU A 65 -4.59 -18.59 11.09
C LEU A 65 -5.84 -19.35 10.64
N THR A 66 -6.05 -20.59 11.09
CA THR A 66 -7.26 -21.33 10.73
C THR A 66 -8.47 -20.50 11.17
N PRO A 67 -9.27 -19.98 10.22
CA PRO A 67 -10.36 -19.10 10.59
C PRO A 67 -11.33 -19.91 11.46
N THR A 68 -11.54 -19.46 12.70
CA THR A 68 -12.68 -19.95 13.46
C THR A 68 -13.92 -19.59 12.65
N ALA A 69 -14.72 -20.59 12.27
CA ALA A 69 -15.91 -20.37 11.48
C ALA A 69 -16.74 -19.28 12.18
N PRO A 70 -17.08 -18.17 11.51
CA PRO A 70 -17.77 -17.07 12.15
C PRO A 70 -19.10 -17.60 12.70
N THR A 71 -19.38 -17.32 13.96
CA THR A 71 -20.68 -17.59 14.58
C THR A 71 -21.67 -16.52 14.09
N GLY A 72 -22.08 -16.60 12.83
CA GLY A 72 -22.97 -15.61 12.20
C GLY A 72 -22.84 -15.54 10.68
N VAL A 73 -23.70 -14.74 10.04
CA VAL A 73 -23.62 -14.48 8.60
C VAL A 73 -22.32 -13.74 8.30
N ALA A 74 -21.52 -14.27 7.37
CA ALA A 74 -20.28 -13.63 6.97
C ALA A 74 -20.57 -12.23 6.39
N PRO A 75 -19.80 -11.19 6.78
CA PRO A 75 -20.00 -9.85 6.25
C PRO A 75 -19.76 -9.84 4.73
N THR A 76 -20.67 -9.21 3.99
CA THR A 76 -20.55 -9.03 2.54
C THR A 76 -20.08 -7.61 2.22
N VAL A 77 -19.16 -7.50 1.25
CA VAL A 77 -18.73 -6.19 0.76
C VAL A 77 -19.84 -5.61 -0.11
N VAL A 78 -20.38 -4.46 0.30
CA VAL A 78 -21.50 -3.79 -0.38
C VAL A 78 -21.02 -2.73 -1.40
N GLY A 79 -19.73 -2.40 -1.38
CA GLY A 79 -19.14 -1.41 -2.29
C GLY A 79 -17.69 -1.08 -1.93
N SER A 80 -17.09 -0.17 -2.71
CA SER A 80 -15.74 0.36 -2.51
C SER A 80 -15.78 1.90 -2.58
N ARG A 81 -14.84 2.56 -1.89
CA ARG A 81 -14.75 4.03 -1.86
C ARG A 81 -13.30 4.49 -2.00
N SER A 82 -13.10 5.51 -2.83
CA SER A 82 -11.82 6.21 -3.02
C SER A 82 -11.57 7.21 -1.88
N ARG A 83 -11.48 6.68 -0.64
CA ARG A 83 -11.47 7.49 0.59
C ARG A 83 -10.34 8.51 0.65
N VAL A 84 -9.10 8.08 0.39
CA VAL A 84 -7.91 8.93 0.50
C VAL A 84 -7.95 10.07 -0.52
N LEU A 85 -8.33 9.78 -1.77
CA LEU A 85 -8.48 10.80 -2.82
C LEU A 85 -9.53 11.85 -2.41
N TRP A 86 -10.70 11.39 -1.98
CA TRP A 86 -11.79 12.29 -1.59
C TRP A 86 -11.41 13.18 -0.41
N GLU A 87 -10.89 12.59 0.68
CA GLU A 87 -10.48 13.34 1.88
C GLU A 87 -9.38 14.37 1.59
N LEU A 88 -8.43 14.04 0.70
CA LEU A 88 -7.38 14.97 0.29
C LEU A 88 -7.95 16.16 -0.48
N LEU A 89 -8.85 15.91 -1.43
CA LEU A 89 -9.49 16.95 -2.22
C LEU A 89 -10.37 17.85 -1.35
N GLU A 90 -11.14 17.27 -0.44
CA GLU A 90 -11.97 17.99 0.52
C GLU A 90 -11.12 18.83 1.48
N THR A 91 -10.03 18.28 2.01
CA THR A 91 -9.08 19.03 2.86
C THR A 91 -8.45 20.18 2.09
N THR A 92 -8.10 19.96 0.82
CA THR A 92 -7.52 21.01 -0.03
C THR A 92 -8.52 22.13 -0.29
N TYR A 93 -9.78 21.78 -0.60
CA TYR A 93 -10.88 22.73 -0.82
C TYR A 93 -11.10 23.64 0.40
N ARG A 94 -11.09 23.08 1.62
CA ARG A 94 -11.19 23.86 2.86
C ARG A 94 -9.93 24.69 3.13
N ARG A 95 -8.74 24.12 2.88
CA ARG A 95 -7.46 24.81 3.12
C ARG A 95 -7.29 26.06 2.26
N ILE A 96 -7.83 26.06 1.04
CA ILE A 96 -7.85 27.24 0.17
C ILE A 96 -9.02 28.20 0.45
N GLY A 97 -9.87 27.89 1.45
CA GLY A 97 -10.95 28.74 1.94
C GLY A 97 -12.23 28.73 1.10
N PHE A 98 -12.39 27.78 0.18
CA PHE A 98 -13.59 27.72 -0.67
C PHE A 98 -14.84 27.27 0.08
N ASP A 99 -14.68 26.57 1.20
CA ASP A 99 -15.77 26.24 2.12
C ASP A 99 -16.36 27.48 2.80
N THR A 100 -15.52 28.47 3.08
CA THR A 100 -15.99 29.75 3.64
C THR A 100 -16.59 30.65 2.57
N ALA A 101 -16.03 30.64 1.36
CA ALA A 101 -16.51 31.46 0.24
C ALA A 101 -17.82 30.93 -0.36
N VAL A 102 -18.01 29.61 -0.37
CA VAL A 102 -19.20 28.94 -0.91
C VAL A 102 -19.60 27.79 0.03
N ASP A 103 -20.56 28.07 0.91
CA ASP A 103 -21.15 27.10 1.84
C ASP A 103 -22.21 26.23 1.15
N ASP A 104 -21.79 25.47 0.14
CA ASP A 104 -22.63 24.53 -0.61
C ASP A 104 -21.88 23.21 -0.89
N ASP A 105 -22.27 22.14 -0.20
CA ASP A 105 -21.72 20.79 -0.37
C ASP A 105 -21.90 20.24 -1.79
N THR A 106 -23.01 20.58 -2.46
CA THR A 106 -23.22 20.18 -3.87
C THR A 106 -22.22 20.89 -4.77
N PHE A 107 -21.95 22.17 -4.54
CA PHE A 107 -20.94 22.90 -5.29
C PHE A 107 -19.55 22.32 -5.07
N MET A 108 -19.15 22.05 -3.82
CA MET A 108 -17.89 21.39 -3.51
C MET A 108 -17.80 20.05 -4.25
N LYS A 109 -18.82 19.20 -4.17
CA LYS A 109 -18.83 17.89 -4.85
C LYS A 109 -18.66 18.01 -6.36
N LEU A 110 -19.30 18.99 -6.99
CA LEU A 110 -19.14 19.27 -8.42
C LEU A 110 -17.71 19.71 -8.76
N VAL A 111 -17.12 20.58 -7.95
CA VAL A 111 -15.73 21.01 -8.13
C VAL A 111 -14.78 19.82 -8.01
N LEU A 112 -14.89 19.04 -6.94
CA LEU A 112 -13.99 17.91 -6.69
C LEU A 112 -14.13 16.82 -7.74
N ALA A 113 -15.35 16.46 -8.14
CA ALA A 113 -15.58 15.49 -9.21
C ALA A 113 -14.96 15.97 -10.53
N ARG A 114 -15.01 17.27 -10.82
CA ARG A 114 -14.45 17.85 -12.06
C ARG A 114 -12.94 18.03 -12.04
N VAL A 115 -12.32 18.05 -10.86
CA VAL A 115 -10.86 17.94 -10.70
C VAL A 115 -10.41 16.50 -10.98
N VAL A 116 -11.19 15.51 -10.58
CA VAL A 116 -10.91 14.08 -10.86
C VAL A 116 -11.09 13.77 -12.34
N GLU A 117 -12.22 14.17 -12.92
CA GLU A 117 -12.50 13.99 -14.34
C GLU A 117 -13.22 15.22 -14.91
N PRO A 118 -12.65 15.92 -15.91
CA PRO A 118 -13.21 17.15 -16.46
C PRO A 118 -14.43 16.88 -17.36
N THR A 119 -15.58 16.58 -16.75
CA THR A 119 -16.83 16.22 -17.42
C THR A 119 -17.95 17.26 -17.23
N SER A 120 -19.12 17.01 -17.82
CA SER A 120 -20.32 17.84 -17.69
C SER A 120 -20.89 17.83 -16.27
N LYS A 121 -21.70 18.83 -15.88
CA LYS A 121 -22.38 18.85 -14.57
C LYS A 121 -23.26 17.62 -14.33
N ALA A 122 -23.90 17.10 -15.37
CA ALA A 122 -24.76 15.92 -15.23
C ALA A 122 -23.93 14.65 -15.02
N ASP A 123 -22.80 14.54 -15.74
CA ASP A 123 -21.96 13.34 -15.73
C ASP A 123 -21.06 13.23 -14.48
N THR A 124 -20.96 14.29 -13.65
CA THR A 124 -20.31 14.17 -12.34
C THR A 124 -21.01 13.18 -11.41
N ILE A 125 -22.29 12.83 -11.66
CA ILE A 125 -23.00 11.79 -10.91
C ILE A 125 -22.26 10.45 -11.06
N ARG A 126 -21.90 10.08 -12.30
CA ARG A 126 -21.13 8.86 -12.58
C ARG A 126 -19.77 8.88 -11.86
N VAL A 127 -19.06 10.02 -11.91
CA VAL A 127 -17.76 10.17 -11.24
C VAL A 127 -17.89 9.98 -9.72
N LEU A 128 -18.91 10.56 -9.08
CA LEU A 128 -19.13 10.41 -7.64
C LEU A 128 -19.51 8.97 -7.27
N GLU A 129 -20.32 8.29 -8.08
CA GLU A 129 -20.66 6.87 -7.90
C GLU A 129 -19.42 5.97 -7.99
N GLU A 130 -18.56 6.17 -9.00
CA GLU A 130 -17.29 5.45 -9.16
C GLU A 130 -16.33 5.69 -7.99
N LEU A 131 -16.36 6.89 -7.39
CA LEU A 131 -15.57 7.24 -6.20
C LEU A 131 -16.18 6.68 -4.90
N GLY A 132 -17.41 6.13 -4.93
CA GLY A 132 -18.14 5.70 -3.75
C GLY A 132 -18.61 6.85 -2.86
N VAL A 133 -18.94 8.00 -3.46
CA VAL A 133 -19.43 9.22 -2.81
C VAL A 133 -20.91 9.42 -3.18
N PRO A 134 -21.82 9.68 -2.22
CA PRO A 134 -23.22 9.94 -2.53
C PRO A 134 -23.41 11.13 -3.47
N ALA A 135 -23.97 10.87 -4.66
CA ALA A 135 -24.21 11.88 -5.67
C ALA A 135 -25.48 12.71 -5.37
N PRO A 136 -25.43 14.04 -5.50
CA PRO A 136 -26.63 14.88 -5.47
C PRO A 136 -27.55 14.58 -6.66
N GLY A 137 -28.86 14.79 -6.49
CA GLY A 137 -29.81 14.65 -7.59
C GLY A 137 -29.58 15.68 -8.70
N LEU A 138 -29.90 15.31 -9.94
CA LEU A 138 -29.68 16.16 -11.12
C LEU A 138 -30.31 17.56 -10.99
N ARG A 139 -31.53 17.65 -10.44
CA ARG A 139 -32.19 18.95 -10.19
C ARG A 139 -31.41 19.84 -9.22
N THR A 140 -30.82 19.25 -8.19
CA THR A 140 -29.99 19.99 -7.22
C THR A 140 -28.77 20.55 -7.91
N ILE A 141 -28.07 19.71 -8.68
CA ILE A 141 -26.88 20.08 -9.47
C ILE A 141 -27.13 21.28 -10.39
N TRP A 142 -28.29 21.32 -11.07
CA TRP A 142 -28.62 22.44 -11.94
C TRP A 142 -28.89 23.74 -11.16
N ARG A 143 -29.50 23.65 -9.97
CA ARG A 143 -29.81 24.81 -9.11
C ARG A 143 -28.62 25.38 -8.35
N THR A 144 -27.59 24.58 -8.08
CA THR A 144 -26.38 24.97 -7.31
C THR A 144 -25.70 26.25 -7.83
N LEU A 145 -25.88 26.58 -9.11
CA LEU A 145 -25.25 27.74 -9.75
C LEU A 145 -26.26 28.79 -10.26
N GLU A 146 -27.55 28.62 -9.95
CA GLU A 146 -28.60 29.61 -10.26
C GLU A 146 -28.80 30.63 -9.12
N SER A 147 -28.28 30.33 -7.92
CA SER A 147 -28.27 31.31 -6.83
C SER A 147 -27.03 32.19 -6.97
N PRO A 148 -27.17 33.54 -7.04
CA PRO A 148 -26.02 34.42 -7.11
C PRO A 148 -25.18 34.22 -5.85
N VAL A 149 -23.94 33.77 -6.03
CA VAL A 149 -22.92 33.79 -4.97
C VAL A 149 -22.80 35.26 -4.56
N SER A 150 -23.28 35.58 -3.36
CA SER A 150 -23.15 36.91 -2.79
C SER A 150 -21.71 37.04 -2.30
N LEU A 151 -20.82 37.47 -3.20
CA LEU A 151 -19.45 37.88 -2.90
C LEU A 151 -19.42 39.33 -2.39
#